data_AF-A0A7C2XQ04-F1
#
_entry.id   AF-A0A7C2XQ04-F1
#
_cell.length_a   1.000
_cell.length_b   1.000
_cell.length_c   1.000
_cell.angle_alpha   90.00
_cell.angle_beta   90.00
_cell.angle_gamma   90.00
#
_symmetry.space_group_name_H-M   'P 1'
#
loop_
_entity.id
_entity.type
_entity.pdbx_description
1 polymer ?
#
loop_
_entity_poly.entity_id
_entity_poly.type
_entity_poly.pdbx_seq_one_letter_code
_entity_poly.pdbx_strand_id
1 'polypeptide(L)'
;MVCMKVVILAGAGGARLLPLTQVTPKPLLPIANTPLALHLVQHLKSAGFTDLIFCLSRENTALMEVLGNGDPWEVVIRYAVEDRPSGTAGALGQIASILANEPYGRSPFLVMGCNVLFNFNLRDLVKQHIRSHAEASVLVSKLPAIYDSARSEVVEVSENGGIARIHRNDGVIQASRFFPVGIYCFQPSVFQFYHKGENFLDIKEQLLPRILEAGQKVNAQQLPGEWQYLFNLEDYMKINEGVLLGRFGNITYQRQISPNVWAGQNVRLGSRVNFIPPIVIGDNTVIDDDVQIVGPAAIGADCFVGKGAVLRECTLWNRSRVAEGSWIERSVITRDSNVGPRQHLQGAVVVKDQLQPAAVNLLEKSYNITTIASSTAAPALPGQHRRRLYDFSKRGIDLFFSLILLIFFLPLMGVIALAIKFDSPGPVFFRQRRCGLGGREFFMFKFRSMVQDASQRQEQLKHLNQVDGPIFKIENDPRLTRIGKILRKLSLDEIPQLFNIVRGEMSFVGPRPLARKELRFEPAWSETRLQVKPGLTGLWQVSGRSDASFRDWVAFDKYYAMHQSLLLDLKILFKTPFNVLLGSGAY
;
A
#
# COMPACT_ATOMS: atom_id res chain seq x y z
N MET A 1 -36.42 12.83 14.39
CA MET A 1 -35.12 12.52 13.76
C MET A 1 -34.06 12.91 14.77
N VAL A 2 -33.22 11.98 15.25
CA VAL A 2 -32.14 12.36 16.19
C VAL A 2 -31.13 13.16 15.40
N CYS A 3 -31.01 14.46 15.68
CA CYS A 3 -29.95 15.28 15.12
C CYS A 3 -28.61 14.74 15.65
N MET A 4 -27.74 14.26 14.77
CA MET A 4 -26.49 13.61 15.17
C MET A 4 -25.31 14.49 14.82
N LYS A 5 -24.51 14.74 15.85
CA LYS A 5 -23.30 15.55 15.78
C LYS A 5 -22.13 14.69 15.29
N VAL A 6 -21.23 15.31 14.55
CA VAL A 6 -19.98 14.68 14.12
C VAL A 6 -18.80 15.51 14.58
N VAL A 7 -17.91 14.87 15.33
CA VAL A 7 -16.66 15.42 15.82
C VAL A 7 -15.54 14.98 14.89
N ILE A 8 -14.86 15.95 14.31
CA ILE A 8 -13.83 15.74 13.30
C ILE A 8 -12.48 16.10 13.92
N LEU A 9 -11.65 15.08 14.13
CA LEU A 9 -10.30 15.22 14.65
C LEU A 9 -9.37 15.65 13.51
N ALA A 10 -9.00 16.93 13.50
CA ALA A 10 -8.21 17.57 12.47
C ALA A 10 -6.96 18.28 13.03
N GLY A 11 -6.47 17.87 14.21
CA GLY A 11 -5.29 18.45 14.86
C GLY A 11 -3.93 17.84 14.48
N ALA A 12 -3.90 16.74 13.71
CA ALA A 12 -2.64 16.06 13.37
C ALA A 12 -1.82 16.82 12.33
N GLY A 13 -0.54 17.11 12.62
CA GLY A 13 0.37 17.87 11.74
C GLY A 13 0.80 17.17 10.45
N GLY A 14 0.45 15.88 10.26
CA GLY A 14 0.62 15.21 8.97
C GLY A 14 2.07 14.89 8.57
N ALA A 15 3.00 14.72 9.51
CA ALA A 15 4.43 14.48 9.23
C ALA A 15 4.74 13.34 8.23
N ARG A 16 3.85 12.34 8.08
CA ARG A 16 3.98 11.24 7.10
C ARG A 16 3.66 11.64 5.65
N LEU A 17 3.14 12.84 5.46
CA LEU A 17 2.79 13.44 4.17
C LEU A 17 3.79 14.52 3.77
N LEU A 18 4.91 14.66 4.49
CA LEU A 18 5.99 15.51 4.04
C LEU A 18 6.49 15.02 2.66
N PRO A 19 6.75 15.93 1.71
CA PRO A 19 6.81 17.38 1.90
C PRO A 19 5.48 18.14 1.66
N LEU A 20 4.37 17.48 1.29
CA LEU A 20 3.09 18.17 1.01
C LEU A 20 2.61 19.04 2.17
N THR A 21 2.73 18.51 3.40
CA THR A 21 2.28 19.23 4.60
C THR A 21 3.22 20.33 5.07
N GLN A 22 4.34 20.56 4.38
CA GLN A 22 5.17 21.76 4.60
C GLN A 22 4.49 23.01 4.05
N VAL A 23 3.74 22.86 2.95
CA VAL A 23 3.15 23.98 2.21
C VAL A 23 1.67 24.13 2.53
N THR A 24 0.99 23.04 2.89
CA THR A 24 -0.45 23.05 3.10
C THR A 24 -0.85 22.08 4.21
N PRO A 25 -1.57 22.54 5.25
CA PRO A 25 -2.08 21.69 6.31
C PRO A 25 -2.84 20.46 5.78
N LYS A 26 -2.74 19.33 6.48
CA LYS A 26 -3.37 18.06 6.05
C LYS A 26 -4.87 18.20 5.67
N PRO A 27 -5.73 18.88 6.46
CA PRO A 27 -7.14 19.05 6.12
C PRO A 27 -7.39 19.88 4.85
N LEU A 28 -6.42 20.70 4.45
CA LEU A 28 -6.49 21.60 3.30
C LEU A 28 -5.79 21.05 2.05
N LEU A 29 -5.19 19.85 2.12
CA LEU A 29 -4.59 19.22 0.96
C LEU A 29 -5.63 19.09 -0.17
N PRO A 30 -5.31 19.56 -1.39
CA PRO A 30 -6.26 19.52 -2.49
C PRO A 30 -6.38 18.10 -3.04
N ILE A 31 -7.59 17.55 -2.99
CA ILE A 31 -7.96 16.29 -3.60
C ILE A 31 -8.85 16.59 -4.80
N ALA A 32 -8.34 16.35 -6.00
CA ALA A 32 -8.99 16.69 -7.25
C ALA A 32 -9.47 18.16 -7.29
N ASN A 33 -8.57 19.07 -6.88
CA ASN A 33 -8.75 20.52 -6.70
C ASN A 33 -9.65 20.97 -5.54
N THR A 34 -10.19 20.06 -4.74
CA THR A 34 -11.06 20.38 -3.60
C THR A 34 -10.38 20.03 -2.28
N PRO A 35 -10.38 20.89 -1.24
CA PRO A 35 -9.77 20.57 0.05
C PRO A 35 -10.32 19.26 0.65
N LEU A 36 -9.43 18.45 1.23
CA LEU A 36 -9.80 17.17 1.87
C LEU A 36 -10.94 17.30 2.89
N ALA A 37 -10.91 18.33 3.74
CA ALA A 37 -11.95 18.57 4.72
C ALA A 37 -13.31 18.88 4.08
N LEU A 38 -13.32 19.53 2.91
CA LEU A 38 -14.56 19.87 2.22
C LEU A 38 -15.23 18.63 1.62
N HIS A 39 -14.45 17.67 1.09
CA HIS A 39 -14.99 16.36 0.69
C HIS A 39 -15.73 15.69 1.86
N LEU A 40 -15.15 15.75 3.06
CA LEU A 40 -15.79 15.18 4.26
C LEU A 40 -17.07 15.93 4.63
N VAL A 41 -17.07 17.26 4.63
CA VAL A 41 -18.26 18.08 4.93
C VAL A 41 -19.39 17.76 3.96
N GLN A 42 -19.13 17.74 2.65
CA GLN A 42 -20.13 17.44 1.63
C GLN A 42 -20.67 16.01 1.78
N HIS A 43 -19.80 15.06 2.03
CA HIS A 43 -20.20 13.67 2.24
C HIS A 43 -21.09 13.51 3.48
N LEU A 44 -20.71 14.13 4.60
CA LEU A 44 -21.51 14.13 5.84
C LEU A 44 -22.87 14.82 5.64
N LYS A 45 -22.90 15.95 4.93
CA LYS A 45 -24.15 16.64 4.55
C LYS A 45 -25.04 15.76 3.69
N SER A 46 -24.50 15.04 2.70
CA SER A 46 -25.27 14.12 1.86
C SER A 46 -25.86 12.95 2.65
N ALA A 47 -25.13 12.50 3.69
CA ALA A 47 -25.62 11.55 4.68
C ALA A 47 -26.50 12.22 5.76
N GLY A 48 -26.80 13.50 5.61
CA GLY A 48 -27.68 14.33 6.44
C GLY A 48 -27.22 14.50 7.88
N PHE A 49 -25.91 14.56 8.09
CA PHE A 49 -25.27 15.13 9.27
C PHE A 49 -25.00 16.61 8.99
N THR A 50 -25.63 17.50 9.74
CA THR A 50 -25.53 18.94 9.52
C THR A 50 -24.85 19.68 10.67
N ASP A 51 -24.37 18.98 11.68
CA ASP A 51 -23.90 19.60 12.92
C ASP A 51 -22.49 19.06 13.24
N LEU A 52 -21.47 19.84 12.88
CA LEU A 52 -20.07 19.42 12.80
C LEU A 52 -19.21 20.20 13.81
N ILE A 53 -18.29 19.50 14.47
CA ILE A 53 -17.33 20.09 15.40
C ILE A 53 -15.93 19.69 14.96
N PHE A 54 -15.09 20.64 14.56
CA PHE A 54 -13.70 20.39 14.19
C PHE A 54 -12.78 20.64 15.39
N CYS A 55 -12.02 19.62 15.79
CA CYS A 55 -10.93 19.76 16.75
C CYS A 55 -9.63 20.07 15.99
N LEU A 56 -9.08 21.26 16.20
CA LEU A 56 -7.94 21.79 15.46
C LEU A 56 -6.74 22.03 16.36
N SER A 57 -5.54 21.82 15.81
CA SER A 57 -4.32 22.38 16.37
C SER A 57 -4.14 23.82 15.87
N ARG A 58 -3.28 24.60 16.54
CA ARG A 58 -2.90 25.96 16.08
C ARG A 58 -2.39 25.99 14.64
N GLU A 59 -1.73 24.93 14.18
CA GLU A 59 -1.19 24.80 12.81
C GLU A 59 -2.29 24.65 11.75
N ASN A 60 -3.50 24.23 12.16
CA ASN A 60 -4.60 23.91 11.26
C ASN A 60 -5.76 24.93 11.33
N THR A 61 -5.58 26.07 12.00
CA THR A 61 -6.61 27.13 12.13
C THR A 61 -6.97 27.79 10.81
N ALA A 62 -6.08 27.73 9.80
CA ALA A 62 -6.39 28.15 8.43
C ALA A 62 -7.63 27.44 7.84
N LEU A 63 -8.02 26.28 8.38
CA LEU A 63 -9.26 25.62 8.00
C LEU A 63 -10.52 26.44 8.32
N MET A 64 -10.47 27.29 9.36
CA MET A 64 -11.59 28.13 9.78
C MET A 64 -11.93 29.19 8.73
N GLU A 65 -10.93 29.73 8.04
CA GLU A 65 -11.14 30.69 6.94
C GLU A 65 -11.79 30.02 5.73
N VAL A 66 -11.42 28.76 5.47
CA VAL A 66 -11.92 28.00 4.33
C VAL A 66 -13.35 27.51 4.57
N LEU A 67 -13.66 27.01 5.77
CA LEU A 67 -14.96 26.41 6.07
C LEU A 67 -15.94 27.38 6.77
N GLY A 68 -15.47 28.50 7.32
CA GLY A 68 -16.33 29.47 8.01
C GLY A 68 -17.24 28.81 9.05
N ASN A 69 -18.50 29.23 9.11
CA ASN A 69 -19.52 28.60 9.95
C ASN A 69 -20.26 27.43 9.26
N GLY A 70 -19.91 27.12 8.01
CA GLY A 70 -20.55 26.06 7.22
C GLY A 70 -21.75 26.45 6.37
N ASP A 71 -22.19 27.72 6.40
CA ASP A 71 -23.37 28.21 5.67
C ASP A 71 -23.39 27.84 4.18
N PRO A 72 -22.28 27.94 3.40
CA PRO A 72 -22.29 27.61 1.98
C PRO A 72 -22.60 26.14 1.67
N TRP A 73 -22.48 25.25 2.65
CA TRP A 73 -22.79 23.83 2.52
C TRP A 73 -23.98 23.40 3.36
N GLU A 74 -24.74 24.38 3.90
CA GLU A 74 -25.93 24.16 4.72
C GLU A 74 -25.67 23.20 5.89
N VAL A 75 -24.53 23.39 6.54
CA VAL A 75 -24.14 22.72 7.80
C VAL A 75 -23.73 23.77 8.82
N VAL A 76 -23.83 23.42 10.10
CA VAL A 76 -23.30 24.21 11.21
C VAL A 76 -21.94 23.65 11.58
N ILE A 77 -20.91 24.49 11.52
CA ILE A 77 -19.54 24.15 11.89
C ILE A 77 -19.11 24.93 13.12
N ARG A 78 -18.65 24.21 14.14
CA ARG A 78 -18.01 24.76 15.35
C ARG A 78 -16.56 24.28 15.43
N TYR A 79 -15.72 25.05 16.12
CA TYR A 79 -14.30 24.76 16.25
C TYR A 79 -13.90 24.64 17.72
N ALA A 80 -13.09 23.64 18.03
CA ALA A 80 -12.36 23.51 19.28
C ALA A 80 -10.87 23.56 18.95
N VAL A 81 -10.20 24.67 19.31
CA VAL A 81 -8.78 24.87 18.99
C VAL A 81 -7.95 24.55 20.22
N GLU A 82 -7.01 23.63 20.05
CA GLU A 82 -6.09 23.20 21.11
C GLU A 82 -4.80 24.02 21.06
N ASP A 83 -4.33 24.46 22.23
CA ASP A 83 -3.05 25.17 22.35
C ASP A 83 -1.83 24.28 22.09
N ARG A 84 -1.95 22.99 22.44
CA ARG A 84 -0.94 21.96 22.20
C ARG A 84 -1.62 20.69 21.72
N PRO A 85 -1.02 19.93 20.77
CA PRO A 85 -1.57 18.65 20.35
C PRO A 85 -1.70 17.70 21.54
N SER A 86 -2.93 17.35 21.91
CA SER A 86 -3.22 16.46 23.06
C SER A 86 -3.63 15.04 22.63
N GLY A 87 -3.37 14.70 21.36
CA GLY A 87 -3.74 13.42 20.78
C GLY A 87 -5.24 13.30 20.46
N THR A 88 -5.66 12.14 19.95
CA THR A 88 -7.05 11.92 19.51
C THR A 88 -8.06 11.95 20.65
N ALA A 89 -7.70 11.40 21.83
CA ALA A 89 -8.62 11.37 22.95
C ALA A 89 -8.63 12.68 23.74
N GLY A 90 -7.51 13.41 23.79
CA GLY A 90 -7.43 14.69 24.48
C GLY A 90 -8.22 15.76 23.77
N ALA A 91 -8.12 15.78 22.43
CA ALA A 91 -8.93 16.61 21.56
C ALA A 91 -10.43 16.34 21.74
N LEU A 92 -10.81 15.08 21.93
CA LEU A 92 -12.18 14.69 22.26
C LEU A 92 -12.59 15.16 23.67
N GLY A 93 -11.72 15.07 24.67
CA GLY A 93 -12.04 15.51 26.03
C GLY A 93 -12.38 17.00 26.13
N GLN A 94 -11.74 17.84 25.32
CA GLN A 94 -11.96 19.29 25.33
C GLN A 94 -13.35 19.70 24.81
N ILE A 95 -13.99 18.89 23.98
CA ILE A 95 -15.32 19.20 23.46
C ILE A 95 -16.44 18.82 24.44
N ALA A 96 -16.13 18.23 25.60
CA ALA A 96 -17.12 17.86 26.60
C ALA A 96 -17.98 19.06 27.03
N SER A 97 -17.35 20.23 27.24
CA SER A 97 -18.05 21.47 27.59
C SER A 97 -18.95 21.98 26.46
N ILE A 98 -18.50 21.86 25.20
CA ILE A 98 -19.25 22.24 24.01
C ILE A 98 -20.50 21.35 23.89
N LEU A 99 -20.37 20.05 24.12
CA LEU A 99 -21.49 19.11 24.06
C LEU A 99 -22.45 19.24 25.25
N ALA A 100 -21.95 19.54 26.44
CA ALA A 100 -22.75 19.63 27.67
C ALA A 100 -23.74 20.81 27.69
N ASN A 101 -23.39 21.91 27.01
CA ASN A 101 -24.20 23.14 27.01
C ASN A 101 -25.34 23.13 25.97
N GLU A 102 -25.60 22.01 25.30
CA GLU A 102 -26.52 21.96 24.15
C GLU A 102 -27.82 21.17 24.43
N PRO A 103 -28.96 21.53 23.80
CA PRO A 103 -30.25 20.85 23.96
C PRO A 103 -30.20 19.34 23.65
N TYR A 104 -29.30 18.96 22.74
CA TYR A 104 -29.08 17.58 22.29
C TYR A 104 -27.80 16.95 22.87
N GLY A 105 -27.20 17.54 23.91
CA GLY A 105 -26.00 17.01 24.58
C GLY A 105 -26.14 15.61 25.19
N ARG A 106 -27.35 15.04 25.15
CA ARG A 106 -27.69 13.67 25.58
C ARG A 106 -27.82 12.65 24.45
N SER A 107 -27.61 13.06 23.19
CA SER A 107 -27.68 12.15 22.03
C SER A 107 -26.31 11.57 21.66
N PRO A 108 -26.23 10.35 21.10
CA PRO A 108 -24.99 9.81 20.59
C PRO A 108 -24.38 10.70 19.51
N PHE A 109 -23.05 10.71 19.43
CA PHE A 109 -22.30 11.49 18.46
C PHE A 109 -21.20 10.66 17.81
N LEU A 110 -20.87 11.01 16.56
CA LEU A 110 -19.80 10.38 15.80
C LEU A 110 -18.47 11.09 16.06
N VAL A 111 -17.37 10.34 16.06
CA VAL A 111 -16.00 10.85 16.13
C VAL A 111 -15.19 10.23 15.00
N MET A 112 -14.47 11.04 14.22
CA MET A 112 -13.63 10.55 13.14
C MET A 112 -12.46 11.47 12.82
N GLY A 113 -11.42 10.93 12.16
CA GLY A 113 -10.32 11.74 11.64
C GLY A 113 -10.67 12.46 10.33
N CYS A 114 -10.10 13.65 10.12
CA CYS A 114 -10.20 14.40 8.85
C CYS A 114 -9.27 13.83 7.74
N ASN A 115 -9.21 12.51 7.62
CA ASN A 115 -8.27 11.81 6.76
C ASN A 115 -8.78 10.48 6.22
N VAL A 116 -10.09 10.29 6.25
CA VAL A 116 -10.75 9.13 5.68
C VAL A 116 -11.82 9.61 4.70
N LEU A 117 -11.80 9.05 3.50
CA LEU A 117 -12.90 9.16 2.54
C LEU A 117 -13.57 7.80 2.41
N PHE A 118 -14.88 7.79 2.15
CA PHE A 118 -15.70 6.58 2.16
C PHE A 118 -16.96 6.81 1.34
N ASN A 119 -17.60 5.72 0.88
CA ASN A 119 -18.77 5.78 0.01
C ASN A 119 -20.02 5.11 0.58
N PHE A 120 -20.08 4.94 1.89
CA PHE A 120 -21.21 4.33 2.59
C PHE A 120 -21.90 5.33 3.54
N ASN A 121 -23.15 5.00 3.88
CA ASN A 121 -23.99 5.81 4.75
C ASN A 121 -23.70 5.52 6.24
N LEU A 122 -23.27 6.53 6.99
CA LEU A 122 -22.99 6.39 8.43
C LEU A 122 -24.26 6.28 9.28
N ARG A 123 -25.44 6.67 8.79
CA ARG A 123 -26.69 6.66 9.60
C ARG A 123 -27.08 5.28 10.09
N ASP A 124 -26.90 4.24 9.26
CA ASP A 124 -27.28 2.89 9.67
C ASP A 124 -26.37 2.36 10.77
N LEU A 125 -25.10 2.76 10.77
CA LEU A 125 -24.15 2.47 11.85
C LEU A 125 -24.59 3.12 13.16
N VAL A 126 -25.06 4.37 13.11
CA VAL A 126 -25.55 5.01 14.33
C VAL A 126 -26.87 4.43 14.82
N LYS A 127 -27.79 4.05 13.92
CA LYS A 127 -29.02 3.32 14.31
C LYS A 127 -28.67 2.01 15.03
N GLN A 128 -27.67 1.28 14.52
CA GLN A 128 -27.19 0.05 15.15
C GLN A 128 -26.56 0.33 16.52
N HIS A 129 -25.78 1.42 16.65
CA HIS A 129 -25.23 1.85 17.94
C HIS A 129 -26.34 2.11 18.96
N ILE A 130 -27.36 2.90 18.61
CA ILE A 130 -28.51 3.17 19.49
C ILE A 130 -29.20 1.87 19.94
N ARG A 131 -29.53 0.98 18.98
CA ARG A 131 -30.22 -0.29 19.27
C ARG A 131 -29.41 -1.22 20.18
N SER A 132 -28.09 -1.14 20.10
CA SER A 132 -27.20 -2.02 20.86
C SER A 132 -27.03 -1.63 22.33
N HIS A 133 -27.45 -0.40 22.70
CA HIS A 133 -27.20 0.23 24.00
C HIS A 133 -25.72 0.20 24.43
N ALA A 134 -24.80 0.22 23.46
CA ALA A 134 -23.37 0.26 23.74
C ALA A 134 -22.92 1.68 24.10
N GLU A 135 -21.93 1.79 24.98
CA GLU A 135 -21.28 3.04 25.36
C GLU A 135 -20.44 3.58 24.20
N ALA A 136 -19.82 2.67 23.46
CA ALA A 136 -19.04 2.98 22.26
C ALA A 136 -19.29 1.96 21.15
N SER A 137 -19.16 2.39 19.90
CA SER A 137 -19.09 1.50 18.75
C SER A 137 -17.95 1.92 17.85
N VAL A 138 -17.09 0.97 17.49
CA VAL A 138 -15.91 1.20 16.66
C VAL A 138 -16.17 0.61 15.29
N LEU A 139 -15.93 1.40 14.24
CA LEU A 139 -15.94 0.87 12.89
C LEU A 139 -14.64 0.10 12.64
N VAL A 140 -14.80 -1.14 12.21
CA VAL A 140 -13.70 -2.05 11.93
C VAL A 140 -13.72 -2.50 10.47
N SER A 141 -12.53 -2.68 9.91
CA SER A 141 -12.34 -3.33 8.61
C SER A 141 -11.62 -4.65 8.81
N LYS A 142 -11.88 -5.62 7.94
CA LYS A 142 -11.07 -6.84 7.89
C LYS A 142 -9.63 -6.46 7.57
N LEU A 143 -8.68 -7.03 8.29
CA LEU A 143 -7.27 -6.96 7.97
C LEU A 143 -7.09 -7.46 6.53
N PRO A 144 -6.49 -6.67 5.62
CA PRO A 144 -6.06 -7.20 4.34
C PRO A 144 -5.03 -8.31 4.60
N ALA A 145 -4.98 -9.31 3.71
CA ALA A 145 -4.00 -10.41 3.79
C ALA A 145 -2.55 -9.95 4.02
N ILE A 146 -2.22 -8.73 3.55
CA ILE A 146 -0.99 -8.01 3.90
C ILE A 146 -1.39 -6.76 4.69
N TYR A 147 -1.08 -6.76 5.98
CA TYR A 147 -1.22 -5.62 6.88
C TYR A 147 0.17 -5.03 7.14
N ASP A 148 0.34 -3.76 6.81
CA ASP A 148 1.53 -3.00 7.19
C ASP A 148 1.59 -2.93 8.72
N SER A 149 2.66 -3.45 9.32
CA SER A 149 2.87 -3.43 10.78
C SER A 149 2.98 -2.01 11.34
N ALA A 150 3.16 -0.99 10.49
CA ALA A 150 3.06 0.42 10.91
C ALA A 150 1.62 0.87 11.23
N ARG A 151 0.59 0.10 10.83
CA ARG A 151 -0.82 0.30 11.21
C ARG A 151 -1.17 -0.46 12.49
N SER A 152 -0.23 -0.54 13.41
CA SER A 152 -0.06 -1.55 14.47
C SER A 152 -1.24 -1.88 15.41
N GLU A 153 -2.53 -1.72 15.11
CA GLU A 153 -3.64 -2.00 16.04
C GLU A 153 -4.58 -3.06 15.50
N VAL A 154 -5.01 -3.94 16.41
CA VAL A 154 -5.84 -5.10 16.11
C VAL A 154 -7.01 -5.14 17.10
N VAL A 155 -8.21 -5.47 16.61
CA VAL A 155 -9.45 -5.49 17.39
C VAL A 155 -9.94 -6.93 17.57
N GLU A 156 -9.85 -7.48 18.77
CA GLU A 156 -10.46 -8.76 19.10
C GLU A 156 -11.96 -8.57 19.29
N VAL A 157 -12.73 -9.27 18.45
CA VAL A 157 -14.20 -9.24 18.48
C VAL A 157 -14.68 -10.50 19.18
N SER A 158 -15.49 -10.36 20.22
CA SER A 158 -16.11 -11.48 20.94
C SER A 158 -17.22 -12.13 20.12
N GLU A 159 -17.61 -13.37 20.47
CA GLU A 159 -18.63 -14.15 19.74
C GLU A 159 -19.99 -13.44 19.62
N ASN A 160 -20.31 -12.54 20.55
CA ASN A 160 -21.52 -11.73 20.56
C ASN A 160 -21.42 -10.43 19.72
N GLY A 161 -20.33 -10.22 18.96
CA GLY A 161 -20.10 -9.03 18.13
C GLY A 161 -19.60 -7.79 18.89
N GLY A 162 -19.31 -7.94 20.19
CA GLY A 162 -18.65 -6.92 21.01
C GLY A 162 -17.14 -6.83 20.75
N ILE A 163 -16.50 -5.78 21.23
CA ILE A 163 -15.03 -5.70 21.29
C ILE A 163 -14.58 -6.27 22.62
N ALA A 164 -13.74 -7.30 22.56
CA ALA A 164 -13.08 -7.87 23.73
C ALA A 164 -11.81 -7.11 24.09
N ARG A 165 -11.01 -6.73 23.08
CA ARG A 165 -9.73 -6.05 23.29
C ARG A 165 -9.28 -5.26 22.06
N ILE A 166 -8.62 -4.14 22.28
CA ILE A 166 -7.87 -3.40 21.25
C ILE A 166 -6.43 -3.32 21.72
N HIS A 167 -5.48 -3.75 20.91
CA HIS A 167 -4.07 -3.78 21.29
C HIS A 167 -3.17 -3.59 20.09
N ARG A 168 -1.90 -3.25 20.35
CA ARG A 168 -0.93 -3.20 19.28
C ARG A 168 -0.55 -4.60 18.80
N ASN A 169 -0.37 -4.78 17.50
CA ASN A 169 0.10 -6.03 16.94
C ASN A 169 1.57 -6.23 17.28
N ASP A 170 1.82 -6.97 18.34
CA ASP A 170 3.17 -7.27 18.85
C ASP A 170 3.87 -8.40 18.05
N GLY A 171 3.31 -8.80 16.90
CA GLY A 171 3.86 -9.83 16.01
C GLY A 171 3.67 -11.26 16.52
N VAL A 172 3.02 -11.44 17.67
CA VAL A 172 2.73 -12.73 18.31
C VAL A 172 1.23 -12.77 18.59
N ILE A 173 0.54 -13.75 17.95
CA ILE A 173 -0.90 -14.10 18.03
C ILE A 173 -1.78 -13.51 16.91
N GLN A 174 -2.27 -14.43 16.06
CA GLN A 174 -3.14 -14.25 14.88
C GLN A 174 -4.65 -14.36 15.21
N ALA A 175 -5.09 -14.00 16.41
CA ALA A 175 -6.48 -14.27 16.81
C ALA A 175 -7.49 -13.30 16.15
N SER A 176 -7.11 -12.06 15.88
CA SER A 176 -8.04 -11.08 15.35
C SER A 176 -7.85 -10.79 13.86
N ARG A 177 -9.00 -10.69 13.18
CA ARG A 177 -9.14 -10.42 11.73
C ARG A 177 -9.50 -8.97 11.44
N PHE A 178 -9.54 -8.09 12.43
CA PHE A 178 -10.11 -6.76 12.30
C PHE A 178 -9.17 -5.68 12.81
N PHE A 179 -9.22 -4.50 12.19
CA PHE A 179 -8.52 -3.31 12.65
C PHE A 179 -9.45 -2.10 12.67
N PRO A 180 -9.19 -1.11 13.53
CA PRO A 180 -10.06 0.06 13.66
C PRO A 180 -9.82 1.03 12.50
N VAL A 181 -10.90 1.57 11.95
CA VAL A 181 -10.85 2.52 10.82
C VAL A 181 -10.61 3.95 11.29
N GLY A 182 -10.80 4.21 12.59
CA GLY A 182 -10.73 5.56 13.16
C GLY A 182 -12.05 6.33 13.05
N ILE A 183 -13.18 5.62 12.97
CA ILE A 183 -14.53 6.17 13.07
C ILE A 183 -15.22 5.49 14.26
N TYR A 184 -15.80 6.28 15.14
CA TYR A 184 -16.40 5.85 16.40
C TYR A 184 -17.77 6.50 16.58
N CYS A 185 -18.65 5.84 17.32
CA CYS A 185 -19.87 6.42 17.85
C CYS A 185 -19.86 6.27 19.36
N PHE A 186 -20.10 7.36 20.09
CA PHE A 186 -20.09 7.37 21.55
C PHE A 186 -21.41 7.87 22.13
N GLN A 187 -21.76 7.35 23.30
CA GLN A 187 -22.71 8.00 24.19
C GLN A 187 -22.07 9.22 24.86
N PRO A 188 -22.84 10.27 25.19
CA PRO A 188 -22.32 11.42 25.94
C PRO A 188 -21.73 11.07 27.32
N SER A 189 -22.17 9.97 27.93
CA SER A 189 -21.59 9.45 29.17
C SER A 189 -20.12 9.07 29.04
N VAL A 190 -19.56 8.97 27.82
CA VAL A 190 -18.13 8.68 27.61
C VAL A 190 -17.20 9.65 28.34
N PHE A 191 -17.64 10.88 28.59
CA PHE A 191 -16.85 11.87 29.30
C PHE A 191 -16.63 11.55 30.79
N GLN A 192 -17.41 10.64 31.38
CA GLN A 192 -17.19 10.18 32.76
C GLN A 192 -15.89 9.39 32.93
N PHE A 193 -15.33 8.86 31.83
CA PHE A 193 -14.06 8.11 31.81
C PHE A 193 -12.83 9.03 31.72
N TYR A 194 -13.04 10.34 31.61
CA TYR A 194 -11.98 11.34 31.66
C TYR A 194 -11.79 11.80 33.12
N HIS A 195 -10.57 11.65 33.65
CA HIS A 195 -10.23 12.13 34.98
C HIS A 195 -9.41 13.42 34.91
N LYS A 196 -9.72 14.35 35.82
CA LYS A 196 -9.09 15.67 35.87
C LYS A 196 -7.59 15.52 36.20
N GLY A 197 -6.73 16.06 35.34
CA GLY A 197 -5.27 16.07 35.52
C GLY A 197 -4.51 14.92 34.84
N GLU A 198 -5.21 13.98 34.20
CA GLU A 198 -4.57 12.91 33.42
C GLU A 198 -4.30 13.33 31.97
N ASN A 199 -3.18 12.88 31.40
CA ASN A 199 -2.88 13.07 29.99
C ASN A 199 -3.53 11.96 29.14
N PHE A 200 -4.57 12.34 28.41
CA PHE A 200 -5.40 11.42 27.67
C PHE A 200 -5.13 11.58 26.17
N LEU A 201 -4.25 10.76 25.60
CA LEU A 201 -3.69 10.95 24.26
C LEU A 201 -4.45 10.18 23.17
N ASP A 202 -4.77 8.90 23.36
CA ASP A 202 -5.31 8.07 22.27
C ASP A 202 -6.60 7.33 22.61
N ILE A 203 -7.58 7.41 21.69
CA ILE A 203 -8.91 6.80 21.89
C ILE A 203 -8.80 5.28 22.02
N LYS A 204 -7.92 4.66 21.24
CA LYS A 204 -7.79 3.21 21.11
C LYS A 204 -6.96 2.62 22.23
N GLU A 205 -5.92 3.34 22.66
CA GLU A 205 -5.00 2.86 23.70
C GLU A 205 -5.45 3.21 25.13
N GLN A 206 -6.31 4.23 25.30
CA GLN A 206 -6.70 4.70 26.63
C GLN A 206 -8.22 4.75 26.82
N LEU A 207 -8.98 5.37 25.91
CA LEU A 207 -10.43 5.54 26.10
C LEU A 207 -11.20 4.22 26.04
N LEU A 208 -11.04 3.47 24.95
CA LEU A 208 -11.78 2.24 24.73
C LEU A 208 -11.44 1.15 25.76
N PRO A 209 -10.16 0.93 26.15
CA PRO A 209 -9.83 0.03 27.24
C PRO A 209 -10.50 0.39 28.57
N ARG A 210 -10.55 1.67 28.95
CA ARG A 210 -11.22 2.10 30.19
C ARG A 210 -12.72 1.86 30.19
N ILE A 211 -13.38 2.08 29.05
CA ILE A 211 -14.81 1.77 28.90
C ILE A 211 -15.05 0.26 29.14
N LEU A 212 -14.19 -0.58 28.56
CA LEU A 212 -14.24 -2.03 28.75
C LEU A 212 -13.95 -2.44 30.21
N GLU A 213 -12.93 -1.86 30.84
CA GLU A 213 -12.57 -2.10 32.25
C GLU A 213 -13.69 -1.70 33.22
N ALA A 214 -14.45 -0.65 32.89
CA ALA A 214 -15.64 -0.23 33.62
C ALA A 214 -16.88 -1.11 33.38
N GLY A 215 -16.73 -2.23 32.65
CA GLY A 215 -17.79 -3.18 32.34
C GLY A 215 -18.82 -2.66 31.33
N GLN A 216 -18.53 -1.54 30.65
CA GLN A 216 -19.44 -0.98 29.64
C GLN A 216 -19.26 -1.68 28.29
N LYS A 217 -20.36 -1.76 27.54
CA LYS A 217 -20.39 -2.44 26.25
C LYS A 217 -19.74 -1.57 25.16
N VAL A 218 -18.77 -2.16 24.45
CA VAL A 218 -18.20 -1.59 23.22
C VAL A 218 -18.47 -2.55 22.06
N ASN A 219 -19.05 -2.06 20.97
CA ASN A 219 -19.30 -2.91 19.78
C ASN A 219 -18.23 -2.73 18.70
N ALA A 220 -18.03 -3.79 17.93
CA ALA A 220 -17.40 -3.71 16.61
C ALA A 220 -18.49 -3.67 15.54
N GLN A 221 -18.43 -2.69 14.64
CA GLN A 221 -19.30 -2.64 13.47
C GLN A 221 -18.44 -2.72 12.21
N GLN A 222 -18.68 -3.73 11.38
CA GLN A 222 -17.91 -3.91 10.16
C GLN A 222 -18.30 -2.87 9.11
N LEU A 223 -17.31 -2.33 8.39
CA LEU A 223 -17.54 -1.43 7.27
C LEU A 223 -18.32 -2.11 6.12
N PRO A 224 -19.38 -1.47 5.59
CA PRO A 224 -20.21 -2.03 4.52
C PRO A 224 -19.76 -1.64 3.10
N GLY A 225 -18.80 -0.73 2.92
CA GLY A 225 -18.44 -0.19 1.61
C GLY A 225 -16.96 0.18 1.45
N GLU A 226 -16.64 0.87 0.35
CA GLU A 226 -15.28 1.31 0.06
C GLU A 226 -14.90 2.53 0.90
N TRP A 227 -13.62 2.59 1.23
CA TRP A 227 -13.01 3.70 1.95
C TRP A 227 -11.52 3.74 1.67
N GLN A 228 -10.92 4.90 1.92
CA GLN A 228 -9.50 5.11 1.79
C GLN A 228 -9.01 6.07 2.87
N TYR A 229 -7.90 5.70 3.50
CA TYR A 229 -7.23 6.51 4.52
C TYR A 229 -6.10 7.31 3.88
N LEU A 230 -5.93 8.57 4.28
CA LEU A 230 -4.77 9.38 3.95
C LEU A 230 -3.71 9.24 5.04
N PHE A 231 -2.75 8.34 4.83
CA PHE A 231 -1.63 8.10 5.74
C PHE A 231 -0.30 8.55 5.17
N ASN A 232 -0.04 8.26 3.91
CA ASN A 232 1.20 8.56 3.20
C ASN A 232 0.91 9.18 1.82
N LEU A 233 1.96 9.47 1.05
CA LEU A 233 1.82 10.08 -0.27
C LEU A 233 1.15 9.15 -1.29
N GLU A 234 1.38 7.84 -1.22
CA GLU A 234 0.70 6.89 -2.12
C GLU A 234 -0.82 6.93 -1.92
N ASP A 235 -1.26 7.00 -0.66
CA ASP A 235 -2.66 7.19 -0.33
C ASP A 235 -3.22 8.51 -0.88
N TYR A 236 -2.42 9.59 -0.85
CA TYR A 236 -2.81 10.88 -1.45
C TYR A 236 -3.11 10.72 -2.95
N MET A 237 -2.26 10.01 -3.69
CA MET A 237 -2.48 9.75 -5.12
C MET A 237 -3.71 8.86 -5.35
N LYS A 238 -3.85 7.78 -4.58
CA LYS A 238 -5.02 6.88 -4.66
C LYS A 238 -6.33 7.58 -4.33
N ILE A 239 -6.31 8.51 -3.37
CA ILE A 239 -7.48 9.32 -3.03
C ILE A 239 -7.84 10.23 -4.18
N ASN A 240 -6.87 10.92 -4.80
CA ASN A 240 -7.12 11.74 -6.00
C ASN A 240 -7.71 10.91 -7.15
N GLU A 241 -7.11 9.75 -7.44
CA GLU A 241 -7.63 8.80 -8.43
C GLU A 241 -9.05 8.35 -8.09
N GLY A 242 -9.29 7.88 -6.86
CA GLY A 242 -10.59 7.36 -6.45
C GLY A 242 -11.68 8.42 -6.50
N VAL A 243 -11.35 9.66 -6.14
CA VAL A 243 -12.24 10.81 -6.26
C VAL A 243 -12.54 11.09 -7.74
N LEU A 244 -11.53 11.19 -8.62
CA LEU A 244 -11.72 11.41 -10.07
C LEU A 244 -12.50 10.29 -10.77
N LEU A 245 -12.43 9.05 -10.26
CA LEU A 245 -13.20 7.90 -10.73
C LEU A 245 -14.60 7.80 -10.10
N GLY A 246 -14.99 8.72 -9.22
CA GLY A 246 -16.30 8.74 -8.57
C GLY A 246 -16.49 7.71 -7.47
N ARG A 247 -15.42 7.12 -6.93
CA ARG A 247 -15.49 6.06 -5.90
C ARG A 247 -15.92 6.56 -4.54
N PHE A 248 -15.60 7.80 -4.18
CA PHE A 248 -15.85 8.38 -2.85
C PHE A 248 -16.90 9.50 -2.85
N GLY A 249 -17.86 9.44 -3.78
CA GLY A 249 -18.95 10.41 -3.91
C GLY A 249 -18.85 11.26 -5.19
N ASN A 250 -19.92 12.03 -5.45
CA ASN A 250 -20.01 12.88 -6.63
C ASN A 250 -19.30 14.20 -6.39
N ILE A 251 -18.27 14.47 -7.18
CA ILE A 251 -17.67 15.80 -7.24
C ILE A 251 -18.51 16.65 -8.15
N THR A 252 -18.91 17.81 -7.65
CA THR A 252 -19.62 18.78 -8.49
C THR A 252 -18.58 19.57 -9.27
N TYR A 253 -18.40 19.23 -10.53
CA TYR A 253 -17.58 20.00 -11.45
C TYR A 253 -18.43 20.92 -12.30
N GLN A 254 -17.96 22.15 -12.50
CA GLN A 254 -18.77 23.22 -13.10
C GLN A 254 -19.12 22.95 -14.57
N ARG A 255 -18.15 22.51 -15.38
CA ARG A 255 -18.35 22.27 -16.81
C ARG A 255 -17.55 21.06 -17.29
N GLN A 256 -18.21 20.17 -18.01
CA GLN A 256 -17.56 19.10 -18.74
C GLN A 256 -17.26 19.57 -20.16
N ILE A 257 -15.99 19.52 -20.57
CA ILE A 257 -15.55 19.94 -21.92
C ILE A 257 -15.38 18.76 -22.88
N SER A 258 -15.22 17.55 -22.34
CA SER A 258 -15.14 16.26 -23.04
C SER A 258 -15.53 15.15 -22.06
N PRO A 259 -15.93 13.93 -22.50
CA PRO A 259 -16.26 12.85 -21.57
C PRO A 259 -15.16 12.63 -20.53
N ASN A 260 -15.55 12.72 -19.25
CA ASN A 260 -14.68 12.65 -18.07
C ASN A 260 -13.53 13.67 -18.02
N VAL A 261 -13.66 14.81 -18.70
CA VAL A 261 -12.76 15.96 -18.59
C VAL A 261 -13.55 17.20 -18.18
N TRP A 262 -13.23 17.73 -17.00
CA TRP A 262 -13.90 18.88 -16.41
C TRP A 262 -12.97 20.09 -16.37
N ALA A 263 -13.52 21.27 -16.62
CA ALA A 263 -12.79 22.52 -16.62
C ALA A 263 -13.56 23.61 -15.85
N GLY A 264 -12.79 24.43 -15.15
CA GLY A 264 -13.24 25.65 -14.49
C GLY A 264 -13.51 26.80 -15.46
N GLN A 265 -13.70 27.99 -14.92
CA GLN A 265 -13.94 29.21 -15.68
C GLN A 265 -12.65 29.71 -16.34
N ASN A 266 -12.77 30.35 -17.51
CA ASN A 266 -11.66 31.01 -18.21
C ASN A 266 -10.45 30.12 -18.54
N VAL A 267 -10.63 28.79 -18.63
CA VAL A 267 -9.57 27.88 -19.08
C VAL A 267 -9.25 28.13 -20.55
N ARG A 268 -7.98 28.32 -20.87
CA ARG A 268 -7.49 28.55 -22.24
C ARG A 268 -6.73 27.32 -22.71
N LEU A 269 -7.14 26.78 -23.85
CA LEU A 269 -6.55 25.59 -24.47
C LEU A 269 -5.91 25.97 -25.81
N GLY A 270 -4.67 25.55 -26.02
CA GLY A 270 -3.97 25.65 -27.29
C GLY A 270 -4.50 24.68 -28.35
N SER A 271 -3.91 24.74 -29.53
CA SER A 271 -4.15 23.81 -30.61
C SER A 271 -3.57 22.42 -30.29
N ARG A 272 -4.29 21.36 -30.68
CA ARG A 272 -3.85 19.94 -30.53
C ARG A 272 -3.58 19.49 -29.08
N VAL A 273 -4.30 20.01 -28.09
CA VAL A 273 -4.30 19.45 -26.74
C VAL A 273 -5.01 18.10 -26.73
N ASN A 274 -4.34 17.06 -26.24
CA ASN A 274 -4.89 15.72 -26.14
C ASN A 274 -5.19 15.34 -24.68
N PHE A 275 -6.38 14.80 -24.45
CA PHE A 275 -6.84 14.38 -23.12
C PHE A 275 -7.12 12.86 -23.11
N ILE A 276 -6.52 12.16 -22.16
CA ILE A 276 -6.93 10.79 -21.78
C ILE A 276 -7.56 10.90 -20.39
N PRO A 277 -8.89 10.77 -20.24
CA PRO A 277 -9.58 10.99 -18.97
C PRO A 277 -9.27 9.93 -17.89
N PRO A 278 -9.63 10.16 -16.59
CA PRO A 278 -10.37 11.32 -16.05
C PRO A 278 -9.47 12.51 -15.68
N ILE A 279 -9.92 13.73 -15.94
CA ILE A 279 -9.12 14.95 -15.73
C ILE A 279 -9.98 16.10 -15.19
N VAL A 280 -9.49 16.83 -14.19
CA VAL A 280 -10.05 18.13 -13.76
C VAL A 280 -9.04 19.26 -13.96
N ILE A 281 -9.52 20.39 -14.49
CA ILE A 281 -8.74 21.61 -14.72
C ILE A 281 -9.40 22.77 -13.96
N GLY A 282 -8.65 23.48 -13.13
CA GLY A 282 -9.11 24.61 -12.34
C GLY A 282 -9.21 25.91 -13.14
N ASP A 283 -9.84 26.91 -12.52
CA ASP A 283 -10.12 28.22 -13.12
C ASP A 283 -8.85 28.92 -13.63
N ASN A 284 -8.98 29.74 -14.68
CA ASN A 284 -7.93 30.58 -15.27
C ASN A 284 -6.66 29.84 -15.72
N THR A 285 -6.70 28.51 -15.83
CA THR A 285 -5.55 27.72 -16.25
C THR A 285 -5.31 27.82 -17.76
N VAL A 286 -4.04 27.92 -18.14
CA VAL A 286 -3.59 27.98 -19.53
C VAL A 286 -2.84 26.71 -19.88
N ILE A 287 -3.32 26.00 -20.90
CA ILE A 287 -2.69 24.82 -21.47
C ILE A 287 -2.33 25.15 -22.92
N ASP A 288 -1.04 25.15 -23.22
CA ASP A 288 -0.49 25.61 -24.50
C ASP A 288 -0.61 24.52 -25.61
N ASP A 289 -0.12 24.82 -26.81
CA ASP A 289 -0.18 23.93 -27.96
C ASP A 289 0.49 22.56 -27.71
N ASP A 290 0.02 21.52 -28.39
CA ASP A 290 0.66 20.21 -28.47
C ASP A 290 0.83 19.49 -27.11
N VAL A 291 0.09 19.89 -26.08
CA VAL A 291 0.14 19.28 -24.74
C VAL A 291 -0.65 17.96 -24.69
N GLN A 292 -0.10 16.97 -23.99
CA GLN A 292 -0.81 15.72 -23.68
C GLN A 292 -1.06 15.59 -22.18
N ILE A 293 -2.29 15.33 -21.78
CA ILE A 293 -2.66 15.08 -20.38
C ILE A 293 -3.33 13.72 -20.28
N VAL A 294 -2.76 12.85 -19.45
CA VAL A 294 -3.20 11.48 -19.21
C VAL A 294 -3.62 11.34 -17.76
N GLY A 295 -4.89 11.04 -17.55
CA GLY A 295 -5.51 10.90 -16.25
C GLY A 295 -5.24 9.55 -15.59
N PRO A 296 -5.62 9.40 -14.30
CA PRO A 296 -6.30 10.39 -13.46
C PRO A 296 -5.40 11.60 -13.14
N ALA A 297 -5.83 12.81 -13.52
CA ALA A 297 -5.03 14.02 -13.31
C ALA A 297 -5.87 15.20 -12.81
N ALA A 298 -5.29 15.99 -11.91
CA ALA A 298 -5.91 17.20 -11.38
C ALA A 298 -4.97 18.39 -11.56
N ILE A 299 -5.42 19.40 -12.28
CA ILE A 299 -4.68 20.64 -12.52
C ILE A 299 -5.41 21.76 -11.82
N GLY A 300 -4.78 22.41 -10.85
CA GLY A 300 -5.36 23.46 -10.02
C GLY A 300 -5.70 24.73 -10.78
N ALA A 301 -6.17 25.75 -10.06
CA ALA A 301 -6.45 27.07 -10.63
C ALA A 301 -5.16 27.83 -10.95
N ASP A 302 -5.25 28.77 -11.89
CA ASP A 302 -4.17 29.68 -12.28
C ASP A 302 -2.87 28.97 -12.69
N CYS A 303 -2.98 27.74 -13.21
CA CYS A 303 -1.82 26.97 -13.63
C CYS A 303 -1.40 27.31 -15.07
N PHE A 304 -0.14 27.04 -15.40
CA PHE A 304 0.38 27.13 -16.76
C PHE A 304 1.05 25.82 -17.17
N VAL A 305 0.64 25.26 -18.30
CA VAL A 305 1.26 24.07 -18.91
C VAL A 305 1.77 24.45 -20.29
N GLY A 306 3.08 24.52 -20.45
CA GLY A 306 3.76 25.00 -21.64
C GLY A 306 3.73 24.02 -22.80
N LYS A 307 4.02 24.55 -24.01
CA LYS A 307 3.92 23.83 -25.27
C LYS A 307 4.63 22.47 -25.26
N GLY A 308 3.97 21.46 -25.80
CA GLY A 308 4.54 20.11 -25.94
C GLY A 308 4.82 19.37 -24.63
N ALA A 309 4.32 19.87 -23.49
CA ALA A 309 4.45 19.16 -22.22
C ALA A 309 3.56 17.90 -22.18
N VAL A 310 4.01 16.90 -21.43
CA VAL A 310 3.27 15.66 -21.19
C VAL A 310 3.04 15.50 -19.70
N LEU A 311 1.77 15.44 -19.30
CA LEU A 311 1.34 15.23 -17.92
C LEU A 311 0.66 13.88 -17.81
N ARG A 312 1.07 13.02 -16.88
CA ARG A 312 0.49 11.69 -16.68
C ARG A 312 0.30 11.38 -15.20
N GLU A 313 -0.93 11.02 -14.83
CA GLU A 313 -1.29 10.57 -13.48
C GLU A 313 -0.80 11.54 -12.38
N CYS A 314 -0.88 12.85 -12.61
CA CYS A 314 -0.24 13.87 -11.79
C CYS A 314 -1.24 14.82 -11.12
N THR A 315 -0.79 15.54 -10.09
CA THR A 315 -1.57 16.60 -9.45
C THR A 315 -0.78 17.91 -9.43
N LEU A 316 -1.28 18.93 -10.12
CA LEU A 316 -0.75 20.28 -10.10
C LEU A 316 -1.63 21.11 -9.16
N TRP A 317 -1.05 21.72 -8.13
CA TRP A 317 -1.78 22.61 -7.23
C TRP A 317 -1.85 24.02 -7.82
N ASN A 318 -2.70 24.87 -7.23
CA ASN A 318 -2.95 26.21 -7.73
C ASN A 318 -1.66 27.01 -7.96
N ARG A 319 -1.62 27.80 -9.03
CA ARG A 319 -0.49 28.66 -9.44
C ARG A 319 0.81 27.90 -9.69
N SER A 320 0.75 26.60 -9.96
CA SER A 320 1.92 25.84 -10.40
C SER A 320 2.15 26.02 -11.91
N ARG A 321 3.41 25.94 -12.33
CA ARG A 321 3.80 26.10 -13.74
C ARG A 321 4.66 24.93 -14.20
N VAL A 322 4.34 24.39 -15.36
CA VAL A 322 5.14 23.41 -16.07
C VAL A 322 5.55 24.05 -17.39
N ALA A 323 6.85 24.24 -17.60
CA ALA A 323 7.36 24.85 -18.83
C ALA A 323 7.34 23.87 -20.02
N GLU A 324 7.68 24.39 -21.20
CA GLU A 324 7.62 23.68 -22.48
C GLU A 324 8.42 22.37 -22.50
N GLY A 325 7.89 21.38 -23.22
CA GLY A 325 8.54 20.10 -23.49
C GLY A 325 8.82 19.22 -22.26
N SER A 326 8.28 19.57 -21.09
CA SER A 326 8.49 18.81 -19.85
C SER A 326 7.56 17.60 -19.74
N TRP A 327 8.07 16.52 -19.17
CA TRP A 327 7.36 15.26 -18.92
C TRP A 327 7.17 15.06 -17.43
N ILE A 328 5.92 15.01 -16.96
CA ILE A 328 5.56 14.88 -15.55
C ILE A 328 4.70 13.64 -15.38
N GLU A 329 5.21 12.65 -14.65
CA GLU A 329 4.53 11.37 -14.43
C GLU A 329 4.40 11.10 -12.93
N ARG A 330 3.19 10.76 -12.47
CA ARG A 330 2.93 10.28 -11.10
C ARG A 330 3.49 11.20 -10.02
N SER A 331 3.42 12.50 -10.28
CA SER A 331 4.08 13.53 -9.48
C SER A 331 3.09 14.58 -8.99
N VAL A 332 3.44 15.25 -7.88
CA VAL A 332 2.68 16.36 -7.32
C VAL A 332 3.49 17.64 -7.44
N ILE A 333 2.97 18.63 -8.15
CA ILE A 333 3.57 19.96 -8.24
C ILE A 333 2.80 20.86 -7.29
N THR A 334 3.40 21.24 -6.17
CA THR A 334 2.67 21.99 -5.13
C THR A 334 2.42 23.44 -5.55
N ARG A 335 1.68 24.15 -4.70
CA ARG A 335 1.25 25.53 -4.94
C ARG A 335 2.47 26.42 -5.14
N ASP A 336 2.38 27.33 -6.10
CA ASP A 336 3.43 28.31 -6.43
C ASP A 336 4.79 27.67 -6.87
N SER A 337 4.80 26.38 -7.23
CA SER A 337 6.00 25.68 -7.72
C SER A 337 6.15 25.77 -9.24
N ASN A 338 7.40 25.83 -9.71
CA ASN A 338 7.73 25.89 -11.13
C ASN A 338 8.60 24.70 -11.55
N VAL A 339 8.22 24.05 -12.64
CA VAL A 339 9.03 23.04 -13.34
C VAL A 339 9.63 23.69 -14.59
N GLY A 340 10.96 23.62 -14.71
CA GLY A 340 11.71 24.19 -15.82
C GLY A 340 11.42 23.49 -17.16
N PRO A 341 11.87 24.04 -18.30
CA PRO A 341 11.59 23.48 -19.61
C PRO A 341 12.34 22.15 -19.81
N ARG A 342 11.72 21.22 -20.54
CA ARG A 342 12.27 19.91 -20.92
C ARG A 342 12.77 19.06 -19.75
N GLN A 343 12.13 19.21 -18.59
CA GLN A 343 12.41 18.39 -17.41
C GLN A 343 11.59 17.11 -17.45
N HIS A 344 12.17 16.00 -16.98
CA HIS A 344 11.47 14.74 -16.80
C HIS A 344 11.37 14.42 -15.31
N LEU A 345 10.16 14.45 -14.77
CA LEU A 345 9.85 14.11 -13.38
C LEU A 345 8.97 12.87 -13.34
N GLN A 346 9.36 11.89 -12.53
CA GLN A 346 8.59 10.69 -12.27
C GLN A 346 8.51 10.44 -10.76
N GLY A 347 7.31 10.25 -10.23
CA GLY A 347 7.14 9.92 -8.81
C GLY A 347 7.60 11.02 -7.84
N ALA A 348 7.64 12.29 -8.25
CA ALA A 348 8.23 13.38 -7.48
C ALA A 348 7.19 14.27 -6.79
N VAL A 349 7.60 15.01 -5.76
CA VAL A 349 6.84 16.12 -5.17
C VAL A 349 7.67 17.39 -5.28
N VAL A 350 7.21 18.37 -6.04
CA VAL A 350 7.93 19.63 -6.28
C VAL A 350 7.36 20.73 -5.39
N VAL A 351 8.19 21.23 -4.48
CA VAL A 351 7.88 22.32 -3.56
C VAL A 351 8.59 23.60 -3.99
N LYS A 352 7.95 24.76 -3.77
CA LYS A 352 8.54 26.07 -4.07
C LYS A 352 9.89 26.22 -3.35
N ASP A 353 10.88 26.78 -4.06
CA ASP A 353 12.25 27.01 -3.59
C ASP A 353 13.05 25.75 -3.21
N GLN A 354 12.47 24.56 -3.42
CA GLN A 354 13.12 23.28 -3.19
C GLN A 354 12.67 22.26 -4.22
N LEU A 355 13.53 21.99 -5.22
CA LEU A 355 13.40 20.77 -6.00
C LEU A 355 13.91 19.63 -5.13
N GLN A 356 13.07 19.19 -4.21
CA GLN A 356 13.26 17.92 -3.53
C GLN A 356 12.85 16.88 -4.58
N PRO A 357 13.78 16.11 -5.18
CA PRO A 357 13.38 14.83 -5.72
C PRO A 357 12.80 14.11 -4.52
N ALA A 358 11.48 14.12 -4.37
CA ALA A 358 10.85 13.42 -3.29
C ALA A 358 11.39 12.00 -3.38
N ALA A 359 12.18 11.59 -2.37
CA ALA A 359 12.55 10.21 -2.14
C ALA A 359 11.32 9.40 -1.69
N VAL A 360 10.17 9.75 -2.27
CA VAL A 360 8.88 9.12 -2.16
C VAL A 360 8.45 8.97 -3.59
N ASN A 361 9.01 7.94 -4.24
CA ASN A 361 8.53 7.42 -5.51
C ASN A 361 7.02 7.26 -5.39
N LEU A 362 6.31 8.26 -5.88
CA LEU A 362 4.87 8.33 -5.73
C LEU A 362 4.13 7.37 -6.63
N LEU A 363 4.85 6.65 -7.49
CA LEU A 363 4.68 5.23 -7.74
C LEU A 363 5.98 4.68 -8.35
N GLU A 364 6.74 3.94 -7.54
CA GLU A 364 7.64 2.83 -7.92
C GLU A 364 8.59 2.45 -6.75
N LYS A 365 8.90 1.19 -6.54
CA LYS A 365 10.32 0.84 -6.35
C LYS A 365 10.53 -0.08 -7.52
N SER A 366 10.75 0.46 -8.72
CA SER A 366 12.02 0.97 -9.29
C SER A 366 11.72 1.52 -10.70
N TYR A 367 12.53 2.39 -11.29
CA TYR A 367 13.71 1.92 -12.04
C TYR A 367 14.78 2.99 -12.31
N ASN A 368 16.02 2.52 -12.38
CA ASN A 368 17.17 3.24 -12.93
C ASN A 368 17.12 3.27 -14.47
N ILE A 369 17.36 4.45 -15.04
CA ILE A 369 18.15 4.57 -16.28
C ILE A 369 19.34 5.47 -15.97
N THR A 370 20.52 4.86 -16.04
CA THR A 370 21.86 5.47 -16.01
C THR A 370 21.91 6.69 -16.93
N THR A 371 22.49 7.84 -16.56
CA THR A 371 23.88 8.20 -16.94
C THR A 371 24.30 9.59 -16.39
N ILE A 372 25.43 9.61 -15.66
CA ILE A 372 26.42 10.69 -15.41
C ILE A 372 26.14 11.82 -14.38
N ALA A 373 26.88 11.69 -13.26
CA ALA A 373 27.59 12.69 -12.44
C ALA A 373 26.87 13.54 -11.36
N SER A 374 27.51 13.52 -10.18
CA SER A 374 27.58 14.55 -9.11
C SER A 374 26.42 14.59 -8.11
N SER A 375 26.47 13.86 -6.99
CA SER A 375 27.12 14.23 -5.70
C SER A 375 26.32 15.22 -4.82
N THR A 376 25.52 14.74 -3.86
CA THR A 376 25.81 14.75 -2.40
C THR A 376 24.62 14.30 -1.52
N ALA A 377 24.91 13.26 -0.73
CA ALA A 377 24.24 12.51 0.35
C ALA A 377 22.91 12.94 1.03
N ALA A 378 22.00 11.96 1.09
CA ALA A 378 20.94 11.76 2.09
C ALA A 378 21.40 10.72 3.18
N PRO A 379 20.72 10.56 4.32
CA PRO A 379 21.27 9.90 5.52
C PRO A 379 21.44 8.38 5.38
N ALA A 380 22.39 7.83 6.15
CA ALA A 380 23.01 6.53 5.95
C ALA A 380 22.09 5.31 6.19
N LEU A 381 22.03 4.44 5.17
CA LEU A 381 21.69 3.02 5.26
C LEU A 381 22.70 2.28 6.15
N PRO A 382 22.37 1.12 6.76
CA PRO A 382 23.32 0.32 7.54
C PRO A 382 24.60 0.12 6.72
N GLY A 383 25.74 0.54 7.30
CA GLY A 383 26.95 0.91 6.55
C GLY A 383 27.29 -0.05 5.42
N GLN A 384 27.69 0.49 4.26
CA GLN A 384 28.09 -0.28 3.07
C GLN A 384 29.04 -1.44 3.38
N HIS A 385 29.86 -1.31 4.43
CA HIS A 385 30.70 -2.37 4.97
C HIS A 385 29.92 -3.61 5.45
N ARG A 386 28.79 -3.45 6.17
CA ARG A 386 27.95 -4.57 6.65
C ARG A 386 27.31 -5.34 5.51
N ARG A 387 26.84 -4.66 4.45
CA ARG A 387 26.25 -5.31 3.28
C ARG A 387 27.29 -6.04 2.42
N ARG A 388 28.46 -5.41 2.18
CA ARG A 388 29.58 -6.05 1.49
C ARG A 388 30.13 -7.26 2.25
N LEU A 389 30.23 -7.16 3.57
CA LEU A 389 30.65 -8.28 4.42
C LEU A 389 29.63 -9.43 4.35
N TYR A 390 28.33 -9.13 4.42
CA TYR A 390 27.28 -10.12 4.22
C TYR A 390 27.40 -10.82 2.86
N ASP A 391 27.47 -10.06 1.75
CA ASP A 391 27.52 -10.64 0.40
C ASP A 391 28.77 -11.49 0.19
N PHE A 392 29.91 -11.07 0.73
CA PHE A 392 31.16 -11.82 0.70
C PHE A 392 31.09 -13.11 1.53
N SER A 393 30.67 -13.01 2.79
CA SER A 393 30.50 -14.17 3.67
C SER A 393 29.48 -15.17 3.11
N LYS A 394 28.35 -14.67 2.62
CA LYS A 394 27.32 -15.48 1.96
C LYS A 394 27.87 -16.21 0.75
N ARG A 395 28.64 -15.52 -0.11
CA ARG A 395 29.25 -16.15 -1.28
C ARG A 395 30.24 -17.25 -0.89
N GLY A 396 31.05 -17.03 0.15
CA GLY A 396 31.96 -18.04 0.69
C GLY A 396 31.22 -19.29 1.18
N ILE A 397 30.16 -19.10 1.96
CA ILE A 397 29.29 -20.17 2.46
C ILE A 397 28.66 -20.94 1.29
N ASP A 398 28.05 -20.22 0.33
CA ASP A 398 27.43 -20.82 -0.85
C ASP A 398 28.41 -21.70 -1.64
N LEU A 399 29.63 -21.22 -1.88
CA LEU A 399 30.63 -21.96 -2.63
C LEU A 399 31.12 -23.19 -1.85
N PHE A 400 31.42 -23.04 -0.56
CA PHE A 400 31.92 -24.11 0.29
C PHE A 400 30.91 -25.28 0.37
N PHE A 401 29.66 -24.98 0.74
CA PHE A 401 28.65 -26.02 0.88
C PHE A 401 28.20 -26.62 -0.46
N SER A 402 28.16 -25.83 -1.54
CA SER A 402 27.79 -26.37 -2.87
C SER A 402 28.82 -27.36 -3.41
N LEU A 403 30.12 -27.13 -3.18
CA LEU A 403 31.16 -28.08 -3.57
C LEU A 403 31.07 -29.39 -2.77
N ILE A 404 30.85 -29.32 -1.46
CA ILE A 404 30.67 -30.51 -0.62
C ILE A 404 29.44 -31.31 -1.07
N LEU A 405 28.30 -30.65 -1.24
CA LEU A 405 27.07 -31.31 -1.69
C LEU A 405 27.21 -31.90 -3.10
N LEU A 406 27.95 -31.24 -4.01
CA LEU A 406 28.21 -31.79 -5.34
C LEU A 406 29.00 -33.09 -5.29
N ILE A 407 30.05 -33.17 -4.47
CA ILE A 407 30.84 -34.40 -4.30
C ILE A 407 29.96 -35.52 -3.77
N PHE A 408 29.14 -35.23 -2.76
CA PHE A 408 28.26 -36.22 -2.14
C PHE A 408 27.14 -36.69 -3.08
N PHE A 409 26.55 -35.78 -3.84
CA PHE A 409 25.44 -36.10 -4.74
C PHE A 409 25.88 -36.57 -6.13
N LEU A 410 27.16 -36.46 -6.51
CA LEU A 410 27.63 -36.88 -7.83
C LEU A 410 27.25 -38.34 -8.18
N PRO A 411 27.45 -39.33 -7.29
CA PRO A 411 27.06 -40.72 -7.57
C PRO A 411 25.54 -40.86 -7.75
N LEU A 412 24.76 -40.21 -6.88
CA LEU A 412 23.30 -40.21 -6.95
C LEU A 412 22.81 -39.58 -8.26
N MET A 413 23.43 -38.48 -8.69
CA MET A 413 23.14 -37.83 -9.96
C MET A 413 23.37 -38.76 -11.16
N GLY A 414 24.39 -39.63 -11.10
CA GLY A 414 24.63 -40.66 -12.11
C GLY A 414 23.51 -41.71 -12.16
N VAL A 415 23.06 -42.19 -11.01
CA VAL A 415 21.92 -43.12 -10.92
C VAL A 415 20.63 -42.50 -11.44
N ILE A 416 20.34 -41.26 -11.04
CA ILE A 416 19.16 -40.51 -11.53
C ILE A 416 19.23 -40.32 -13.04
N ALA A 417 20.41 -40.02 -13.59
CA ALA A 417 20.61 -39.85 -15.03
C ALA A 417 20.26 -41.12 -15.83
N LEU A 418 20.69 -42.29 -15.34
CA LEU A 418 20.34 -43.58 -15.93
C LEU A 418 18.83 -43.87 -15.83
N ALA A 419 18.24 -43.65 -14.65
CA ALA A 419 16.80 -43.85 -14.44
C ALA A 419 15.95 -42.99 -15.40
N ILE A 420 16.32 -41.71 -15.60
CA ILE A 420 15.65 -40.81 -16.55
C ILE A 420 15.79 -41.29 -18.00
N LYS A 421 16.94 -41.89 -18.36
CA LYS A 421 17.19 -42.43 -19.71
C LYS A 421 16.38 -43.69 -20.00
N PHE A 422 16.16 -44.54 -19.00
CA PHE A 422 15.32 -45.74 -19.15
C PHE A 422 13.82 -45.44 -19.08
N ASP A 423 13.41 -44.35 -18.41
CA ASP A 423 11.99 -44.00 -18.25
C ASP A 423 11.38 -43.34 -19.51
N SER A 424 12.15 -42.51 -20.24
CA SER A 424 11.63 -41.82 -21.45
C SER A 424 12.73 -41.35 -22.42
N PRO A 425 12.44 -41.24 -23.74
CA PRO A 425 13.41 -40.74 -24.72
C PRO A 425 13.74 -39.26 -24.52
N GLY A 426 14.99 -38.84 -24.82
CA GLY A 426 15.47 -37.43 -24.78
C GLY A 426 16.60 -37.13 -23.76
N PRO A 427 16.88 -35.85 -23.44
CA PRO A 427 18.01 -35.46 -22.60
C PRO A 427 17.76 -35.66 -21.09
N VAL A 428 18.82 -35.98 -20.33
CA VAL A 428 18.78 -36.13 -18.86
C VAL A 428 18.52 -34.79 -18.16
N PHE A 429 19.24 -33.75 -18.59
CA PHE A 429 19.13 -32.43 -18.00
C PHE A 429 18.11 -31.59 -18.76
N PHE A 430 17.23 -30.97 -18.01
CA PHE A 430 16.37 -29.90 -18.48
C PHE A 430 17.03 -28.55 -18.19
N ARG A 431 17.01 -27.65 -19.17
CA ARG A 431 17.59 -26.31 -19.07
C ARG A 431 16.50 -25.29 -19.35
N GLN A 432 16.36 -24.30 -18.47
CA GLN A 432 15.40 -23.23 -18.65
C GLN A 432 16.05 -21.88 -18.40
N ARG A 433 15.77 -20.90 -19.28
CA ARG A 433 16.21 -19.52 -19.07
C ARG A 433 15.43 -18.92 -17.90
N ARG A 434 16.15 -18.44 -16.90
CA ARG A 434 15.62 -17.76 -15.72
C ARG A 434 16.41 -16.49 -15.46
N CYS A 435 15.79 -15.53 -14.79
CA CYS A 435 16.40 -14.26 -14.44
C CYS A 435 17.08 -14.38 -13.05
N GLY A 436 18.34 -13.99 -12.98
CA GLY A 436 19.13 -13.88 -11.76
C GLY A 436 19.36 -12.43 -11.34
N LEU A 437 20.39 -12.19 -10.52
CA LEU A 437 20.70 -10.86 -9.99
C LEU A 437 20.80 -9.81 -11.10
N GLY A 438 20.10 -8.67 -10.92
CA GLY A 438 20.02 -7.58 -11.88
C GLY A 438 19.28 -7.93 -13.17
N GLY A 439 18.47 -8.99 -13.18
CA GLY A 439 17.72 -9.43 -14.36
C GLY A 439 18.54 -10.23 -15.38
N ARG A 440 19.81 -10.54 -15.09
CA ARG A 440 20.68 -11.31 -16.00
C ARG A 440 20.12 -12.72 -16.20
N GLU A 441 19.89 -13.11 -17.44
CA GLU A 441 19.39 -14.45 -17.74
C GLU A 441 20.51 -15.49 -17.60
N PHE A 442 20.17 -16.64 -17.01
CA PHE A 442 21.05 -17.81 -16.93
C PHE A 442 20.25 -19.09 -17.20
N PHE A 443 20.96 -20.18 -17.49
CA PHE A 443 20.35 -21.49 -17.65
C PHE A 443 20.26 -22.19 -16.30
N MET A 444 19.06 -22.25 -15.73
CA MET A 444 18.79 -23.06 -14.56
C MET A 444 18.78 -24.54 -14.95
N PHE A 445 19.61 -25.34 -14.28
CA PHE A 445 19.73 -26.78 -14.52
C PHE A 445 18.78 -27.57 -13.62
N LYS A 446 18.06 -28.53 -14.21
CA LYS A 446 17.26 -29.51 -13.48
C LYS A 446 17.41 -30.88 -14.11
N PHE A 447 17.06 -31.92 -13.37
CA PHE A 447 16.76 -33.19 -14.01
C PHE A 447 15.42 -33.11 -14.74
N ARG A 448 15.34 -33.78 -15.89
CA ARG A 448 14.10 -33.89 -16.63
C ARG A 448 13.10 -34.72 -15.84
N SER A 449 11.97 -34.11 -15.48
CA SER A 449 10.84 -34.74 -14.79
C SER A 449 9.57 -34.81 -15.65
N MET A 450 9.59 -34.24 -16.86
CA MET A 450 8.44 -34.14 -17.76
C MET A 450 8.75 -34.72 -19.14
N VAL A 451 7.69 -35.13 -19.85
CA VAL A 451 7.75 -35.54 -21.27
C VAL A 451 8.24 -34.39 -22.17
N GLN A 452 8.81 -34.72 -23.32
CA GLN A 452 9.50 -33.76 -24.19
C GLN A 452 8.58 -32.64 -24.74
N ASP A 453 7.30 -32.95 -24.93
CA ASP A 453 6.26 -32.06 -25.45
C ASP A 453 5.45 -31.34 -24.35
N ALA A 454 5.92 -31.38 -23.10
CA ALA A 454 5.22 -30.79 -21.94
C ALA A 454 4.93 -29.29 -22.06
N SER A 455 5.76 -28.54 -22.80
CA SER A 455 5.54 -27.10 -23.05
C SER A 455 4.35 -26.86 -23.98
N GLN A 456 4.15 -27.70 -25.00
CA GLN A 456 3.02 -27.62 -25.93
C GLN A 456 1.71 -28.01 -25.23
N ARG A 457 1.75 -29.08 -24.42
CA ARG A 457 0.60 -29.52 -23.61
C ARG A 457 0.21 -28.53 -22.53
N GLN A 458 1.13 -27.67 -22.07
CA GLN A 458 0.84 -26.68 -21.02
C GLN A 458 -0.29 -25.73 -21.42
N GLU A 459 -0.33 -25.29 -22.68
CA GLU A 459 -1.33 -24.35 -23.18
C GLU A 459 -2.74 -24.94 -23.09
N GLN A 460 -2.88 -26.22 -23.45
CA GLN A 460 -4.14 -26.98 -23.40
C GLN A 460 -4.61 -27.23 -21.96
N LEU A 461 -3.69 -27.27 -21.00
CA LEU A 461 -3.97 -27.55 -19.58
C LEU A 461 -4.11 -26.27 -18.73
N LYS A 462 -4.01 -25.05 -19.32
CA LYS A 462 -4.11 -23.78 -18.59
C LYS A 462 -5.37 -23.66 -17.72
N HIS A 463 -6.49 -24.20 -18.20
CA HIS A 463 -7.78 -24.18 -17.50
C HIS A 463 -7.79 -25.00 -16.19
N LEU A 464 -6.82 -25.91 -16.01
CA LEU A 464 -6.67 -26.73 -14.81
C LEU A 464 -5.69 -26.13 -13.79
N ASN A 465 -5.18 -24.91 -14.03
CA ASN A 465 -4.24 -24.28 -13.11
C ASN A 465 -4.87 -24.05 -11.73
N GLN A 466 -4.27 -24.57 -10.68
CA GLN A 466 -4.79 -24.53 -9.31
C GLN A 466 -4.19 -23.40 -8.45
N VAL A 467 -3.24 -22.65 -9.01
CA VAL A 467 -2.54 -21.56 -8.29
C VAL A 467 -2.72 -20.24 -9.01
N ASP A 468 -2.79 -19.15 -8.26
CA ASP A 468 -2.78 -17.80 -8.78
C ASP A 468 -1.35 -17.33 -9.12
N GLY A 469 -1.24 -16.25 -9.90
CA GLY A 469 0.06 -15.67 -10.27
C GLY A 469 0.73 -16.29 -11.50
N PRO A 470 2.05 -16.10 -11.66
CA PRO A 470 2.77 -16.47 -12.88
C PRO A 470 3.21 -17.94 -12.94
N ILE A 471 2.97 -18.72 -11.88
CA ILE A 471 3.31 -20.15 -11.82
C ILE A 471 2.13 -20.95 -12.35
N PHE A 472 2.45 -22.05 -13.03
CA PHE A 472 1.47 -23.04 -13.46
C PHE A 472 1.65 -24.32 -12.64
N LYS A 473 0.62 -24.74 -11.91
CA LYS A 473 0.65 -25.92 -11.04
C LYS A 473 -0.66 -26.70 -11.15
N ILE A 474 -0.54 -28.03 -11.25
CA ILE A 474 -1.64 -29.00 -11.26
C ILE A 474 -1.19 -30.20 -10.42
N GLU A 475 -1.98 -30.60 -9.43
CA GLU A 475 -1.68 -31.72 -8.51
C GLU A 475 -1.43 -33.06 -9.23
N ASN A 476 -2.22 -33.37 -10.27
CA ASN A 476 -2.07 -34.58 -11.08
C ASN A 476 -1.60 -34.25 -12.49
N ASP A 477 -0.43 -33.61 -12.60
CA ASP A 477 0.09 -33.15 -13.88
C ASP A 477 0.39 -34.33 -14.85
N PRO A 478 -0.36 -34.48 -15.96
CA PRO A 478 -0.21 -35.59 -16.90
C PRO A 478 1.08 -35.49 -17.72
N ARG A 479 1.83 -34.39 -17.59
CA ARG A 479 3.10 -34.17 -18.30
C ARG A 479 4.28 -34.81 -17.56
N LEU A 480 4.11 -35.31 -16.34
CA LEU A 480 5.17 -35.93 -15.55
C LEU A 480 5.46 -37.37 -15.99
N THR A 481 6.74 -37.73 -16.06
CA THR A 481 7.16 -39.13 -16.27
C THR A 481 7.09 -39.93 -14.96
N ARG A 482 7.23 -41.26 -15.00
CA ARG A 482 7.12 -42.10 -13.79
C ARG A 482 8.23 -41.78 -12.80
N ILE A 483 9.47 -41.68 -13.27
CA ILE A 483 10.61 -41.25 -12.47
C ILE A 483 10.49 -39.77 -12.12
N GLY A 484 9.98 -38.94 -13.04
CA GLY A 484 9.76 -37.51 -12.83
C GLY A 484 8.87 -37.18 -11.63
N LYS A 485 7.82 -37.98 -11.39
CA LYS A 485 6.95 -37.86 -10.20
C LYS A 485 7.74 -38.05 -8.90
N ILE A 486 8.59 -39.08 -8.84
CA ILE A 486 9.42 -39.37 -7.66
C ILE A 486 10.44 -38.25 -7.43
N LEU A 487 11.10 -37.80 -8.50
CA LEU A 487 12.12 -36.76 -8.42
C LEU A 487 11.55 -35.44 -7.87
N ARG A 488 10.36 -35.02 -8.32
CA ARG A 488 9.71 -33.81 -7.82
C ARG A 488 9.22 -33.95 -6.38
N LYS A 489 8.62 -35.09 -6.03
CA LYS A 489 8.16 -35.36 -4.66
C LYS A 489 9.29 -35.24 -3.64
N LEU A 490 10.48 -35.71 -4.00
CA LEU A 490 11.67 -35.65 -3.14
C LEU A 490 12.55 -34.41 -3.40
N SER A 491 12.13 -33.49 -4.29
CA SER A 491 12.92 -32.34 -4.75
C SER A 491 14.30 -32.68 -5.30
N LEU A 492 14.52 -33.94 -5.71
CA LEU A 492 15.79 -34.41 -6.28
C LEU A 492 16.01 -33.84 -7.69
N ASP A 493 14.97 -33.38 -8.37
CA ASP A 493 15.10 -32.75 -9.69
C ASP A 493 15.88 -31.44 -9.67
N GLU A 494 16.00 -30.80 -8.50
CA GLU A 494 16.65 -29.52 -8.31
C GLU A 494 18.15 -29.62 -7.95
N ILE A 495 18.69 -30.82 -7.68
CA ILE A 495 20.11 -31.04 -7.36
C ILE A 495 21.07 -30.43 -8.39
N PRO A 496 20.83 -30.51 -9.73
CA PRO A 496 21.73 -29.89 -10.71
C PRO A 496 21.89 -28.37 -10.57
N GLN A 497 20.99 -27.68 -9.83
CA GLN A 497 21.14 -26.26 -9.53
C GLN A 497 22.36 -25.95 -8.65
N LEU A 498 22.96 -26.94 -7.98
CA LEU A 498 24.24 -26.76 -7.28
C LEU A 498 25.34 -26.25 -8.23
N PHE A 499 25.33 -26.64 -9.51
CA PHE A 499 26.24 -26.07 -10.51
C PHE A 499 25.99 -24.57 -10.73
N ASN A 500 24.73 -24.12 -10.68
CA ASN A 500 24.39 -22.70 -10.78
C ASN A 500 24.88 -21.91 -9.54
N ILE A 501 24.84 -22.51 -8.36
CA ILE A 501 25.39 -21.92 -7.13
C ILE A 501 26.91 -21.81 -7.22
N VAL A 502 27.62 -22.86 -7.67
CA VAL A 502 29.07 -22.79 -7.90
C VAL A 502 29.44 -21.71 -8.90
N ARG A 503 28.69 -21.58 -10.01
CA ARG A 503 28.88 -20.52 -11.03
C ARG A 503 28.52 -19.11 -10.53
N GLY A 504 27.90 -18.99 -9.36
CA GLY A 504 27.51 -17.73 -8.76
C GLY A 504 26.26 -17.10 -9.38
N GLU A 505 25.54 -17.84 -10.23
CA GLU A 505 24.26 -17.45 -10.85
C GLU A 505 23.11 -17.53 -9.84
N MET A 506 23.21 -18.47 -8.89
CA MET A 506 22.26 -18.70 -7.79
C MET A 506 22.97 -18.67 -6.43
N SER A 507 22.16 -18.67 -5.36
CA SER A 507 22.56 -18.88 -3.97
C SER A 507 21.75 -20.05 -3.38
N PHE A 508 22.13 -20.57 -2.21
CA PHE A 508 21.25 -21.51 -1.52
C PHE A 508 19.95 -20.82 -1.08
N VAL A 509 20.03 -19.59 -0.58
CA VAL A 509 18.87 -18.84 -0.08
C VAL A 509 18.62 -17.60 -0.92
N GLY A 510 17.40 -17.48 -1.42
CA GLY A 510 16.95 -16.38 -2.24
C GLY A 510 15.56 -16.63 -2.86
N PRO A 511 14.97 -15.62 -3.52
CA PRO A 511 13.74 -15.80 -4.29
C PRO A 511 13.88 -16.90 -5.34
N ARG A 512 12.85 -17.70 -5.58
CA ARG A 512 12.90 -18.77 -6.59
C ARG A 512 13.17 -18.18 -7.99
N PRO A 513 14.09 -18.71 -8.79
CA PRO A 513 14.35 -18.18 -10.14
C PRO A 513 13.11 -18.25 -11.04
N LEU A 514 12.76 -17.12 -11.68
CA LEU A 514 11.60 -17.03 -12.58
C LEU A 514 12.01 -16.71 -14.01
N ALA A 515 11.15 -17.05 -14.96
CA ALA A 515 11.36 -16.75 -16.36
C ALA A 515 10.98 -15.29 -16.62
N ARG A 516 11.59 -14.66 -17.64
CA ARG A 516 11.32 -13.25 -17.94
C ARG A 516 9.84 -12.93 -18.21
N LYS A 517 9.09 -13.88 -18.78
CA LYS A 517 7.64 -13.76 -18.98
C LYS A 517 6.84 -13.76 -17.67
N GLU A 518 7.29 -14.51 -16.67
CA GLU A 518 6.65 -14.63 -15.36
C GLU A 518 6.85 -13.35 -14.52
N LEU A 519 7.96 -12.64 -14.75
CA LEU A 519 8.24 -11.34 -14.10
C LEU A 519 7.31 -10.21 -14.56
N ARG A 520 6.64 -10.35 -15.71
CA ARG A 520 5.71 -9.32 -16.20
C ARG A 520 4.41 -9.26 -15.40
N PHE A 521 4.16 -10.23 -14.54
CA PHE A 521 2.93 -10.32 -13.73
C PHE A 521 2.83 -9.21 -12.69
N GLU A 522 3.97 -8.79 -12.10
CA GLU A 522 4.04 -7.64 -11.19
C GLU A 522 5.43 -6.98 -11.30
N PRO A 523 5.56 -5.86 -12.04
CA PRO A 523 6.86 -5.21 -12.30
C PRO A 523 7.60 -4.80 -11.02
N ALA A 524 6.93 -4.13 -10.07
CA ALA A 524 7.53 -3.68 -8.81
C ALA A 524 8.06 -4.84 -7.94
N TRP A 525 7.41 -6.01 -7.98
CA TRP A 525 7.92 -7.22 -7.34
C TRP A 525 9.14 -7.79 -8.05
N SER A 526 9.08 -7.86 -9.38
CA SER A 526 10.16 -8.31 -10.24
C SER A 526 11.43 -7.49 -10.05
N GLU A 527 11.30 -6.19 -9.85
CA GLU A 527 12.45 -5.34 -9.57
C GLU A 527 13.09 -5.64 -8.22
N THR A 528 12.26 -5.72 -7.18
CA THR A 528 12.73 -5.95 -5.81
C THR A 528 13.41 -7.31 -5.69
N ARG A 529 12.80 -8.37 -6.24
CA ARG A 529 13.36 -9.73 -6.18
C ARG A 529 14.64 -9.89 -7.01
N LEU A 530 14.79 -9.13 -8.10
CA LEU A 530 16.00 -9.16 -8.94
C LEU A 530 17.17 -8.37 -8.32
N GLN A 531 16.96 -7.63 -7.22
CA GLN A 531 18.06 -6.99 -6.48
C GLN A 531 18.90 -7.99 -5.66
N VAL A 532 18.46 -9.24 -5.57
CA VAL A 532 19.15 -10.30 -4.85
C VAL A 532 19.37 -11.52 -5.75
N LYS A 533 20.34 -12.37 -5.41
CA LYS A 533 20.54 -13.62 -6.14
C LYS A 533 19.33 -14.53 -5.91
N PRO A 534 18.83 -15.21 -6.96
CA PRO A 534 17.81 -16.22 -6.78
C PRO A 534 18.35 -17.40 -5.96
N GLY A 535 17.47 -18.02 -5.21
CA GLY A 535 17.77 -19.13 -4.30
C GLY A 535 17.34 -20.48 -4.83
N LEU A 536 18.02 -21.53 -4.36
CA LEU A 536 17.50 -22.90 -4.40
C LEU A 536 16.27 -23.03 -3.48
N THR A 537 16.35 -22.44 -2.29
CA THR A 537 15.24 -22.26 -1.35
C THR A 537 15.01 -20.78 -1.09
N GLY A 538 13.77 -20.42 -0.74
CA GLY A 538 13.35 -19.05 -0.50
C GLY A 538 12.45 -18.95 0.72
N LEU A 539 12.34 -17.74 1.26
CA LEU A 539 11.51 -17.49 2.45
C LEU A 539 10.06 -17.94 2.25
N TRP A 540 9.51 -17.72 1.06
CA TRP A 540 8.15 -18.16 0.74
C TRP A 540 8.03 -19.69 0.74
N GLN A 541 9.04 -20.43 0.23
CA GLN A 541 9.02 -21.90 0.17
C GLN A 541 8.99 -22.52 1.57
N VAL A 542 9.55 -21.82 2.56
CA VAL A 542 9.60 -22.31 3.95
C VAL A 542 8.56 -21.72 4.89
N SER A 543 7.86 -20.67 4.46
CA SER A 543 6.89 -19.93 5.27
C SER A 543 5.46 -20.04 4.72
N GLY A 544 5.30 -20.39 3.45
CA GLY A 544 4.01 -20.67 2.84
C GLY A 544 3.42 -21.96 3.39
N ARG A 545 2.20 -21.88 3.92
CA ARG A 545 1.32 -23.04 3.99
C ARG A 545 0.92 -23.43 2.57
N SER A 546 0.39 -24.63 2.37
CA SER A 546 0.05 -25.25 1.08
C SER A 546 -0.74 -24.34 0.10
N ASP A 547 -1.43 -23.31 0.62
CA ASP A 547 -2.35 -22.41 -0.09
C ASP A 547 -1.88 -20.93 -0.13
N ALA A 548 -0.58 -20.66 -0.02
CA ALA A 548 -0.07 -19.29 -0.10
C ALA A 548 -0.40 -18.64 -1.46
N SER A 549 -1.03 -17.46 -1.43
CA SER A 549 -1.43 -16.72 -2.64
C SER A 549 -0.22 -16.08 -3.34
N PHE A 550 -0.37 -15.73 -4.62
CA PHE A 550 0.66 -14.99 -5.37
C PHE A 550 1.10 -13.71 -4.63
N ARG A 551 0.15 -13.04 -3.98
CA ARG A 551 0.41 -11.84 -3.18
C ARG A 551 1.31 -12.11 -1.98
N ASP A 552 1.15 -13.26 -1.32
CA ASP A 552 2.02 -13.68 -0.20
C ASP A 552 3.42 -14.00 -0.69
N TRP A 553 3.52 -14.69 -1.85
CA TRP A 553 4.80 -14.97 -2.47
C TRP A 553 5.57 -13.68 -2.82
N VAL A 554 4.87 -12.70 -3.38
CA VAL A 554 5.43 -11.36 -3.63
C VAL A 554 5.95 -10.71 -2.35
N ALA A 555 5.18 -10.80 -1.26
CA ALA A 555 5.56 -10.22 0.03
C ALA A 555 6.80 -10.88 0.63
N PHE A 556 6.89 -12.21 0.60
CA PHE A 556 8.05 -12.95 1.09
C PHE A 556 9.31 -12.69 0.27
N ASP A 557 9.21 -12.63 -1.06
CA ASP A 557 10.32 -12.27 -1.95
C ASP A 557 10.82 -10.85 -1.64
N LYS A 558 9.90 -9.88 -1.46
CA LYS A 558 10.24 -8.49 -1.08
C LYS A 558 10.88 -8.41 0.30
N TYR A 559 10.29 -9.08 1.31
CA TYR A 559 10.81 -9.10 2.67
C TYR A 559 12.23 -9.66 2.72
N TYR A 560 12.44 -10.80 2.07
CA TYR A 560 13.76 -11.42 2.00
C TYR A 560 14.78 -10.51 1.33
N ALA A 561 14.41 -9.87 0.22
CA ALA A 561 15.29 -8.93 -0.48
C ALA A 561 15.69 -7.71 0.36
N MET A 562 14.83 -7.26 1.28
CA MET A 562 15.08 -6.12 2.16
C MET A 562 15.84 -6.46 3.46
N HIS A 563 15.70 -7.68 3.98
CA HIS A 563 16.20 -8.07 5.31
C HIS A 563 17.30 -9.14 5.26
N GLN A 564 18.04 -9.18 4.15
CA GLN A 564 19.12 -10.14 3.95
C GLN A 564 20.11 -10.13 5.12
N SER A 565 20.24 -11.28 5.78
CA SER A 565 21.19 -11.50 6.87
C SER A 565 21.55 -12.98 6.96
N LEU A 566 22.74 -13.30 7.48
CA LEU A 566 23.17 -14.69 7.65
C LEU A 566 22.23 -15.45 8.59
N LEU A 567 21.71 -14.78 9.62
CA LEU A 567 20.76 -15.40 10.56
C LEU A 567 19.43 -15.76 9.88
N LEU A 568 18.90 -14.87 9.02
CA LEU A 568 17.70 -15.16 8.24
C LEU A 568 17.95 -16.29 7.25
N ASP A 569 19.11 -16.30 6.59
CA ASP A 569 19.49 -17.38 5.66
C ASP A 569 19.58 -18.73 6.36
N LEU A 570 20.24 -18.79 7.52
CA LEU A 570 20.32 -20.01 8.34
C LEU A 570 18.93 -20.49 8.79
N LYS A 571 18.05 -19.58 9.20
CA LYS A 571 16.67 -19.91 9.56
C LYS A 571 15.90 -20.52 8.39
N ILE A 572 16.09 -20.01 7.18
CA ILE A 572 15.45 -20.55 5.97
C ILE A 572 16.03 -21.93 5.62
N LEU A 573 17.35 -22.08 5.65
CA LEU A 573 18.01 -23.36 5.38
C LEU A 573 17.57 -24.44 6.36
N PHE A 574 17.51 -24.12 7.66
CA PHE A 574 17.08 -25.07 8.68
C PHE A 574 15.64 -25.56 8.46
N LYS A 575 14.74 -24.68 8.01
CA LYS A 575 13.34 -25.04 7.72
C LYS A 575 13.16 -25.81 6.41
N THR A 576 14.14 -25.79 5.51
CA THR A 576 14.00 -26.34 4.16
C THR A 576 13.84 -27.87 4.14
N PRO A 577 14.67 -28.68 4.84
CA PRO A 577 14.51 -30.14 4.88
C PRO A 577 13.16 -30.60 5.42
N PHE A 578 12.64 -29.93 6.47
CA PHE A 578 11.34 -30.28 7.05
C PHE A 578 10.19 -30.10 6.05
N ASN A 579 10.21 -29.02 5.26
CA ASN A 579 9.18 -28.77 4.25
C ASN A 579 9.28 -29.70 3.03
N VAL A 580 10.50 -30.13 2.66
CA VAL A 580 10.69 -31.14 1.59
C VAL A 580 10.18 -32.51 2.05
N LEU A 581 10.47 -32.92 3.29
CA LEU A 581 10.05 -34.21 3.84
C LEU A 581 8.54 -34.29 4.11
N LEU A 582 7.91 -33.18 4.51
CA LEU A 582 6.46 -33.09 4.76
C LEU A 582 5.62 -32.95 3.48
N GLY A 583 6.25 -32.88 2.29
CA GLY A 583 5.55 -32.79 1.00
C GLY A 583 4.84 -31.47 0.73
N SER A 584 4.92 -30.48 1.63
CA SER A 584 4.14 -29.23 1.59
C SER A 584 4.51 -28.28 0.44
N GLY A 585 5.54 -28.60 -0.36
CA GLY A 585 5.96 -27.84 -1.54
C GLY A 585 5.89 -28.61 -2.87
N ALA A 586 5.59 -29.91 -2.86
CA ALA A 586 5.65 -30.76 -4.04
C ALA A 586 4.38 -31.62 -4.20
N TYR A 587 3.42 -31.07 -4.94
CA TYR A 587 2.38 -31.81 -5.65
C TYR A 587 2.42 -31.34 -7.10
#